data_AF-A0A0F8Z6V9-F1
#
_entry.id   AF-A0A0F8Z6V9-F1
#
_cell.length_a   1.000
_cell.length_b   1.000
_cell.length_c   1.000
_cell.angle_alpha   90.00
_cell.angle_beta   90.00
_cell.angle_gamma   90.00
#
_symmetry.space_group_name_H-M   'P 1'
#
loop_
_entity.id
_entity.type
_entity.pdbx_description
1 polymer ?
#
loop_
_entity_poly.entity_id
_entity_poly.type
_entity_poly.pdbx_seq_one_letter_code
_entity_poly.pdbx_strand_id
1 'polypeptide(L)'
;RLARAGHATALVPLAEVHHGYAENATRSADRVPKDLVDIGASWAVFQRKHIPVGNRKAHWQERRNEQSRRLLGFLQSGQLEPRDIRRLTKGLDAGYAQGGLRQLGGTPLPRYSSGPFWRFPSRIRETIMIVSRPAHAAADRQRARKQVSEGKIVTLLVLSPTALFHKLTFDAAGFWVQKGGLFGKVERSEPMFTICSRSYRARRETIRVARQRGFERKNSKLLPQSL
;
A
#
# COMPACT_ATOMS: atom_id res chain seq x y z
N ARG A 1 -14.21 15.67 -4.69
CA ARG A 1 -14.15 16.30 -3.34
C ARG A 1 -13.15 17.45 -3.28
N LEU A 2 -11.85 17.21 -3.49
CA LEU A 2 -10.81 18.26 -3.47
C LEU A 2 -11.07 19.37 -4.49
N ALA A 3 -11.43 19.00 -5.73
CA ALA A 3 -11.82 19.95 -6.77
C ALA A 3 -13.07 20.79 -6.39
N ARG A 4 -14.09 20.17 -5.78
CA ARG A 4 -15.30 20.88 -5.31
C ARG A 4 -15.00 21.87 -4.16
N ALA A 5 -13.90 21.68 -3.46
CA ALA A 5 -13.43 22.58 -2.41
C ALA A 5 -12.39 23.60 -2.92
N GLY A 6 -12.18 23.69 -4.25
CA GLY A 6 -11.24 24.64 -4.85
C GLY A 6 -9.76 24.30 -4.64
N HIS A 7 -9.43 23.07 -4.23
CA HIS A 7 -8.04 22.68 -3.99
C HIS A 7 -7.34 22.20 -5.27
N ALA A 8 -6.11 22.67 -5.48
CA ALA A 8 -5.20 22.12 -6.48
C ALA A 8 -4.75 20.70 -6.09
N THR A 9 -4.65 19.81 -7.06
CA THR A 9 -4.15 18.43 -6.87
C THR A 9 -2.98 18.19 -7.82
N ALA A 10 -1.82 17.82 -7.28
CA ALA A 10 -0.72 17.31 -8.08
C ALA A 10 -0.87 15.80 -8.25
N LEU A 11 -0.87 15.32 -9.49
CA LEU A 11 -0.88 13.89 -9.79
C LEU A 11 0.57 13.42 -9.99
N VAL A 12 0.94 12.32 -9.33
CA VAL A 12 2.24 11.66 -9.51
C VAL A 12 1.98 10.27 -10.11
N PRO A 13 1.93 10.14 -11.44
CA PRO A 13 1.43 8.93 -12.11
C PRO A 13 2.23 7.66 -11.80
N LEU A 14 3.51 7.81 -11.46
CA LEU A 14 4.43 6.69 -11.19
C LEU A 14 4.60 6.40 -9.70
N ALA A 15 3.87 7.09 -8.82
CA ALA A 15 3.97 6.85 -7.38
C ALA A 15 3.41 5.47 -7.03
N GLU A 16 4.24 4.62 -6.44
CA GLU A 16 3.82 3.34 -5.88
C GLU A 16 3.82 3.40 -4.36
N VAL A 17 2.66 3.18 -3.75
CA VAL A 17 2.51 3.13 -2.29
C VAL A 17 2.39 1.68 -1.87
N HIS A 18 3.41 1.18 -1.16
CA HIS A 18 3.33 -0.12 -0.50
C HIS A 18 2.78 0.07 0.92
N HIS A 19 1.62 -0.50 1.20
CA HIS A 19 1.06 -0.48 2.55
C HIS A 19 1.77 -1.51 3.43
N GLY A 20 2.65 -1.04 4.31
CA GLY A 20 3.09 -1.80 5.49
C GLY A 20 2.06 -1.65 6.60
N TYR A 21 1.75 -2.75 7.31
CA TYR A 21 0.92 -2.70 8.51
C TYR A 21 1.81 -2.99 9.72
N ALA A 22 2.12 -1.94 10.47
CA ALA A 22 2.64 -2.10 11.82
C ALA A 22 1.48 -2.19 12.81
N GLU A 23 1.71 -2.94 13.88
CA GLU A 23 0.96 -2.82 15.13
C GLU A 23 0.97 -1.36 15.60
N ASN A 24 -0.13 -0.93 16.19
CA ASN A 24 -0.22 0.37 16.83
C ASN A 24 -1.21 0.31 18.01
N ALA A 25 -1.50 1.47 18.61
CA ALA A 25 -2.42 1.56 19.73
C ALA A 25 -3.82 0.96 19.45
N THR A 26 -4.27 0.95 18.19
CA THR A 26 -5.63 0.54 17.81
C THR A 26 -5.71 -0.81 17.10
N ARG A 27 -4.59 -1.47 16.77
CA ARG A 27 -4.57 -2.81 16.15
C ARG A 27 -3.30 -3.60 16.42
N SER A 28 -3.39 -4.93 16.46
CA SER A 28 -2.23 -5.84 16.49
C SER A 28 -1.51 -5.92 15.14
N ALA A 29 -0.36 -6.61 15.13
CA ALA A 29 0.37 -6.95 13.89
C ALA A 29 -0.50 -7.74 12.90
N ASP A 30 -1.35 -8.64 13.39
CA ASP A 30 -2.33 -9.40 12.60
C ASP A 30 -3.59 -8.60 12.24
N ARG A 31 -3.55 -7.28 12.44
CA ARG A 31 -4.62 -6.33 12.12
C ARG A 31 -5.92 -6.54 12.91
N VAL A 32 -5.83 -7.23 14.05
CA VAL A 32 -6.94 -7.40 14.99
C VAL A 32 -7.17 -6.07 15.70
N PRO A 33 -8.39 -5.50 15.67
CA PRO A 33 -8.66 -4.22 16.31
C PRO A 33 -8.55 -4.33 17.85
N LYS A 34 -7.81 -3.42 18.46
CA LYS A 34 -7.71 -3.25 19.92
C LYS A 34 -8.70 -2.20 20.45
N ASP A 35 -9.04 -1.24 19.60
CA ASP A 35 -10.00 -0.16 19.87
C ASP A 35 -10.67 0.30 18.57
N LEU A 36 -11.92 0.73 18.65
CA LEU A 36 -12.74 1.26 17.56
C LEU A 36 -13.26 2.70 17.79
N VAL A 37 -12.92 3.35 18.91
CA VAL A 37 -13.41 4.70 19.26
C VAL A 37 -13.13 5.70 18.14
N ASP A 38 -11.87 5.79 17.66
CA ASP A 38 -11.51 6.73 16.60
C ASP A 38 -12.21 6.44 15.26
N ILE A 39 -12.48 5.16 14.98
CA ILE A 39 -13.23 4.77 13.78
C ILE A 39 -14.66 5.28 13.88
N GLY A 40 -15.33 5.10 15.02
CA GLY A 40 -16.67 5.64 15.26
C GLY A 40 -16.71 7.15 15.13
N ALA A 41 -15.76 7.85 15.75
CA ALA A 41 -15.70 9.30 15.74
C ALA A 41 -15.44 9.86 14.33
N SER A 42 -14.56 9.21 13.57
CA SER A 42 -14.30 9.54 12.17
C SER A 42 -15.55 9.41 11.31
N TRP A 43 -16.33 8.35 11.48
CA TRP A 43 -17.59 8.16 10.75
C TRP A 43 -18.63 9.23 11.05
N ALA A 44 -18.78 9.63 12.31
CA ALA A 44 -19.70 10.72 12.68
C ALA A 44 -19.31 12.05 12.02
N VAL A 45 -18.02 12.40 12.05
CA VAL A 45 -17.49 13.61 11.37
C VAL A 45 -17.69 13.51 9.86
N PHE A 46 -17.40 12.35 9.26
CA PHE A 46 -17.58 12.12 7.82
C PHE A 46 -19.05 12.32 7.39
N GLN A 47 -19.99 11.71 8.10
CA GLN A 47 -21.41 11.82 7.79
C GLN A 47 -21.92 13.25 7.90
N ARG A 48 -21.47 13.98 8.92
CA ARG A 48 -21.82 15.39 9.09
C ARG A 48 -21.29 16.27 7.95
N LYS A 49 -20.15 15.93 7.35
CA LYS A 49 -19.56 16.64 6.20
C LYS A 49 -20.17 16.27 4.84
N HIS A 50 -20.62 15.03 4.68
CA HIS A 50 -20.83 14.48 3.33
C HIS A 50 -22.15 13.77 3.11
N ILE A 51 -22.90 13.41 4.16
CA ILE A 51 -24.15 12.66 4.05
C ILE A 51 -25.33 13.56 4.42
N PRO A 52 -26.38 13.64 3.58
CA PRO A 52 -27.62 14.36 3.91
C PRO A 52 -28.20 13.90 5.24
N VAL A 53 -28.74 14.85 6.02
CA VAL A 53 -29.19 14.61 7.41
C VAL A 53 -30.13 13.41 7.53
N GLY A 54 -31.11 13.29 6.63
CA GLY A 54 -32.08 12.18 6.62
C GLY A 54 -31.45 10.80 6.43
N ASN A 55 -30.30 10.71 5.78
CA ASN A 55 -29.65 9.43 5.45
C ASN A 55 -28.59 9.01 6.48
N ARG A 56 -28.23 9.87 7.44
CA ARG A 56 -27.13 9.62 8.39
C ARG A 56 -27.39 8.40 9.27
N LYS A 57 -28.60 8.25 9.81
CA LYS A 57 -28.96 7.12 10.68
C LYS A 57 -28.81 5.78 9.95
N ALA A 58 -29.36 5.69 8.73
CA ALA A 58 -29.26 4.49 7.90
C ALA A 58 -27.80 4.17 7.54
N HIS A 59 -27.05 5.18 7.11
CA HIS A 59 -25.62 5.04 6.81
C HIS A 59 -24.81 4.60 8.03
N TRP A 60 -25.08 5.15 9.22
CA TRP A 60 -24.42 4.71 10.46
C TRP A 60 -24.70 3.24 10.76
N GLN A 61 -25.96 2.81 10.65
CA GLN A 61 -26.31 1.41 10.88
C GLN A 61 -25.59 0.46 9.92
N GLU A 62 -25.47 0.85 8.65
CA GLU A 62 -24.72 0.08 7.65
C GLU A 62 -23.23 -0.05 8.04
N ARG A 63 -22.57 1.07 8.39
CA ARG A 63 -21.16 1.05 8.82
C ARG A 63 -20.95 0.25 10.09
N ARG A 64 -21.86 0.34 11.05
CA ARG A 64 -21.84 -0.44 12.29
C ARG A 64 -21.96 -1.93 11.99
N ASN A 65 -22.88 -2.33 11.11
CA ASN A 65 -23.04 -3.72 10.69
C ASN A 65 -21.80 -4.26 9.96
N GLU A 66 -21.14 -3.44 9.13
CA GLU A 66 -19.87 -3.80 8.49
C GLU A 66 -18.77 -4.09 9.53
N GLN A 67 -18.63 -3.24 10.55
CA GLN A 67 -17.68 -3.50 11.65
C GLN A 67 -18.04 -4.74 12.44
N SER A 68 -19.32 -4.98 12.75
CA SER A 68 -19.76 -6.19 13.45
C SER A 68 -19.40 -7.46 12.68
N ARG A 69 -19.64 -7.50 11.36
CA ARG A 69 -19.25 -8.65 10.50
C ARG A 69 -17.74 -8.87 10.52
N ARG A 70 -16.96 -7.79 10.47
CA ARG A 70 -15.50 -7.86 10.56
C ARG A 70 -15.03 -8.43 11.91
N LEU A 71 -15.63 -8.01 13.03
CA LEU A 71 -15.32 -8.56 14.36
C LEU A 71 -15.70 -10.04 14.49
N LEU A 72 -16.81 -10.46 13.90
CA LEU A 72 -17.20 -11.87 13.86
C LEU A 72 -16.20 -12.72 13.10
N GLY A 73 -15.64 -12.21 11.99
CA GLY A 73 -14.57 -12.90 11.28
C GLY A 73 -13.34 -13.15 12.16
N PHE A 74 -12.96 -12.19 13.01
CA PHE A 74 -11.86 -12.35 13.97
C PHE A 74 -12.18 -13.30 15.12
N LEU A 75 -13.45 -13.37 15.55
CA LEU A 75 -13.89 -14.38 16.52
C LEU A 75 -13.80 -15.78 15.92
N GLN A 76 -14.29 -15.96 14.69
CA GLN A 76 -14.26 -17.25 13.99
C GLN A 76 -12.84 -17.74 13.73
N SER A 77 -11.90 -16.83 13.49
CA SER A 77 -10.47 -17.17 13.34
C SER A 77 -9.72 -17.35 14.67
N GLY A 78 -10.41 -17.21 15.82
CA GLY A 78 -9.81 -17.35 17.15
C GLY A 78 -8.91 -16.19 17.58
N GLN A 79 -8.96 -15.06 16.87
CA GLN A 79 -8.13 -13.88 17.12
C GLN A 79 -8.78 -12.87 18.09
N LEU A 80 -10.08 -13.00 18.34
CA LEU A 80 -10.82 -12.24 19.35
C LEU A 80 -11.65 -13.19 20.21
N GLU A 81 -11.85 -12.82 21.47
CA GLU A 81 -12.77 -13.51 22.36
C GLU A 81 -14.16 -12.84 22.34
N PRO A 82 -15.25 -13.55 22.73
CA PRO A 82 -16.59 -12.97 22.79
C PRO A 82 -16.70 -11.68 23.61
N ARG A 83 -15.89 -11.54 24.69
CA ARG A 83 -15.85 -10.31 25.51
C ARG A 83 -15.30 -9.11 24.75
N ASP A 84 -14.35 -9.33 23.83
CA ASP A 84 -13.74 -8.25 23.05
C ASP A 84 -14.73 -7.64 22.07
N ILE A 85 -15.60 -8.46 21.47
CA ILE A 85 -16.63 -7.95 20.54
C ILE A 85 -17.51 -6.91 21.23
N ARG A 86 -17.99 -7.22 22.44
CA ARG A 86 -18.83 -6.31 23.21
C ARG A 86 -18.07 -5.02 23.54
N ARG A 87 -16.83 -5.14 24.02
CA ARG A 87 -15.97 -4.00 24.36
C ARG A 87 -15.71 -3.09 23.15
N LEU A 88 -15.31 -3.67 22.02
CA LEU A 88 -15.00 -2.96 20.79
C LEU A 88 -16.23 -2.30 20.18
N THR A 89 -17.38 -2.98 20.19
CA THR A 89 -18.65 -2.40 19.69
C THR A 89 -19.09 -1.23 20.56
N LYS A 90 -18.97 -1.34 21.88
CA LYS A 90 -19.23 -0.23 22.81
C LYS A 90 -18.31 0.97 22.53
N GLY A 91 -17.03 0.71 22.28
CA GLY A 91 -16.06 1.74 21.89
C GLY A 91 -16.44 2.43 20.57
N LEU A 92 -16.84 1.64 19.57
CA LEU A 92 -17.31 2.15 18.27
C LEU A 92 -18.51 3.11 18.44
N ASP A 93 -19.51 2.71 19.21
CA ASP A 93 -20.71 3.51 19.46
C ASP A 93 -20.40 4.78 20.28
N ALA A 94 -19.55 4.66 21.32
CA ALA A 94 -19.09 5.80 22.11
C ALA A 94 -18.31 6.81 21.26
N GLY A 95 -17.41 6.31 20.39
CA GLY A 95 -16.68 7.12 19.44
C GLY A 95 -17.60 7.88 18.48
N TYR A 96 -18.63 7.22 17.96
CA TYR A 96 -19.61 7.86 17.09
C TYR A 96 -20.34 9.01 17.79
N ALA A 97 -20.77 8.81 19.04
CA ALA A 97 -21.38 9.88 19.85
C ALA A 97 -20.41 11.06 20.05
N GLN A 98 -19.15 10.80 20.41
CA GLN A 98 -18.12 11.83 20.56
C GLN A 98 -17.86 12.59 19.26
N GLY A 99 -17.77 11.89 18.12
CA GLY A 99 -17.57 12.51 16.80
C GLY A 99 -18.75 13.39 16.36
N GLY A 100 -19.95 13.14 16.87
CA GLY A 100 -21.11 14.00 16.70
C GLY A 100 -20.91 15.40 17.26
N LEU A 101 -20.11 15.52 18.33
CA LEU A 101 -19.82 16.78 19.03
C LEU A 101 -18.56 17.49 18.51
N ARG A 102 -17.69 16.80 17.76
CA ARG A 102 -16.45 17.39 17.24
C ARG A 102 -16.75 18.60 16.35
N GLN A 103 -15.96 19.67 16.47
CA GLN A 103 -16.12 20.83 15.60
C GLN A 103 -15.84 20.45 14.13
N LEU A 104 -16.66 20.97 13.23
CA LEU A 104 -16.48 20.80 11.80
C LEU A 104 -15.73 22.02 11.26
N GLY A 105 -14.62 21.77 10.59
CA GLY A 105 -13.73 22.83 10.10
C GLY A 105 -12.32 22.48 10.53
N GLY A 106 -11.40 22.44 9.57
CA GLY A 106 -9.98 22.45 9.90
C GLY A 106 -9.50 23.89 9.94
N THR A 107 -8.31 24.12 10.47
CA THR A 107 -7.58 25.37 10.25
C THR A 107 -7.63 25.70 8.77
N PRO A 108 -8.08 26.92 8.39
CA PRO A 108 -8.09 27.30 6.99
C PRO A 108 -6.68 27.09 6.44
N LEU A 109 -6.58 26.24 5.41
CA LEU A 109 -5.31 26.08 4.71
C LEU A 109 -4.92 27.45 4.14
N PRO A 110 -3.67 27.88 4.28
CA PRO A 110 -3.20 29.12 3.68
C PRO A 110 -3.57 29.14 2.19
N ARG A 111 -4.24 30.20 1.74
CA ARG A 111 -4.58 30.38 0.31
C ARG A 111 -3.33 30.61 -0.54
N TYR A 112 -2.25 31.05 0.09
CA TYR A 112 -0.96 31.32 -0.52
C TYR A 112 0.14 30.62 0.26
N SER A 113 1.17 30.16 -0.45
CA SER A 113 2.34 29.55 0.17
C SER A 113 3.07 30.59 1.03
N SER A 114 3.30 30.28 2.31
CA SER A 114 4.05 31.15 3.23
C SER A 114 5.57 31.12 2.98
N GLY A 115 6.04 30.38 1.97
CA GLY A 115 7.45 30.31 1.59
C GLY A 115 7.65 29.49 0.31
N PRO A 116 8.89 29.44 -0.20
CA PRO A 116 9.21 28.61 -1.35
C PRO A 116 8.99 27.13 -1.04
N PHE A 117 8.63 26.35 -2.07
CA PHE A 117 8.60 24.90 -1.94
C PHE A 117 9.98 24.37 -1.55
N TRP A 118 10.07 23.74 -0.39
CA TRP A 118 11.28 23.09 0.07
C TRP A 118 11.62 21.95 -0.88
N ARG A 119 12.84 21.97 -1.43
CA ARG A 119 13.33 20.86 -2.24
C ARG A 119 13.52 19.65 -1.33
N PHE A 120 12.81 18.57 -1.63
CA PHE A 120 13.13 17.29 -1.02
C PHE A 120 14.56 16.90 -1.40
N PRO A 121 15.46 16.55 -0.46
CA PRO A 121 16.87 16.29 -0.73
C PRO A 121 17.05 14.92 -1.42
N SER A 122 16.51 14.76 -2.62
CA SER A 122 16.64 13.55 -3.41
C SER A 122 18.08 13.41 -3.90
N ARG A 123 18.75 12.33 -3.51
CA ARG A 123 20.03 11.94 -4.07
C ARG A 123 19.81 10.98 -5.24
N ILE A 124 20.63 11.10 -6.27
CA ILE A 124 20.68 10.08 -7.33
C ILE A 124 21.23 8.81 -6.68
N ARG A 125 20.47 7.72 -6.77
CA ARG A 125 20.85 6.41 -6.25
C ARG A 125 21.02 5.46 -7.41
N GLU A 126 22.04 4.61 -7.33
CA GLU A 126 22.22 3.54 -8.31
C GLU A 126 21.09 2.51 -8.15
N THR A 127 20.45 2.11 -9.26
CA THR A 127 19.47 1.02 -9.28
C THR A 127 20.10 -0.27 -9.77
N ILE A 128 19.81 -1.39 -9.09
CA ILE A 128 20.29 -2.73 -9.43
C ILE A 128 19.14 -3.75 -9.44
N MET A 129 19.13 -4.60 -10.46
CA MET A 129 18.28 -5.79 -10.56
C MET A 129 19.12 -7.02 -10.23
N ILE A 130 18.73 -7.78 -9.21
CA ILE A 130 19.32 -9.08 -8.87
C ILE A 130 18.37 -10.16 -9.35
N VAL A 131 18.79 -10.99 -10.30
CA VAL A 131 17.97 -12.09 -10.84
C VAL A 131 18.41 -13.40 -10.18
N SER A 132 17.51 -13.98 -9.39
CA SER A 132 17.75 -15.15 -8.54
C SER A 132 16.92 -16.36 -8.97
N ARG A 133 17.35 -17.53 -8.52
CA ARG A 133 16.56 -18.77 -8.50
C ARG A 133 16.03 -19.03 -7.08
N PRO A 134 15.00 -19.87 -6.88
CA PRO A 134 14.54 -20.25 -5.54
C PRO A 134 15.65 -20.81 -4.66
N ALA A 135 16.54 -21.65 -5.23
CA ALA A 135 17.66 -22.24 -4.51
C ALA A 135 18.68 -21.22 -3.98
N HIS A 136 18.86 -20.08 -4.67
CA HIS A 136 19.82 -19.04 -4.28
C HIS A 136 19.15 -17.83 -3.59
N ALA A 137 17.83 -17.85 -3.42
CA ALA A 137 17.07 -16.70 -2.97
C ALA A 137 17.51 -16.20 -1.59
N ALA A 138 17.93 -17.09 -0.69
CA ALA A 138 18.44 -16.70 0.62
C ALA A 138 19.77 -15.93 0.52
N ALA A 139 20.72 -16.44 -0.28
CA ALA A 139 22.01 -15.78 -0.51
C ALA A 139 21.83 -14.44 -1.24
N ASP A 140 20.99 -14.40 -2.28
CA ASP A 140 20.72 -13.18 -3.05
C ASP A 140 19.97 -12.12 -2.23
N ARG A 141 19.16 -12.51 -1.22
CA ARG A 141 18.61 -11.56 -0.24
C ARG A 141 19.69 -10.92 0.63
N GLN A 142 20.70 -11.68 1.07
CA GLN A 142 21.81 -11.09 1.82
C GLN A 142 22.62 -10.13 0.95
N ARG A 143 22.87 -10.50 -0.31
CA ARG A 143 23.48 -9.59 -1.29
C ARG A 143 22.65 -8.32 -1.48
N ALA A 144 21.33 -8.44 -1.58
CA ALA A 144 20.43 -7.29 -1.70
C ALA A 144 20.54 -6.35 -0.49
N ARG A 145 20.57 -6.89 0.74
CA ARG A 145 20.75 -6.09 1.97
C ARG A 145 22.05 -5.29 1.94
N LYS A 146 23.16 -5.94 1.55
CA LYS A 146 24.46 -5.26 1.41
C LYS A 146 24.38 -4.10 0.41
N GLN A 147 23.75 -4.30 -0.75
CA GLN A 147 23.58 -3.25 -1.74
C GLN A 147 22.67 -2.10 -1.25
N VAL A 148 21.65 -2.40 -0.42
CA VAL A 148 20.84 -1.34 0.20
C VAL A 148 21.66 -0.53 1.21
N SER A 149 22.50 -1.17 2.03
CA SER A 149 23.40 -0.45 2.96
C SER A 149 24.42 0.44 2.24
N GLU A 150 24.78 0.10 1.00
CA GLU A 150 25.59 0.95 0.11
C GLU A 150 24.79 2.12 -0.52
N GLY A 151 23.52 2.30 -0.16
CA GLY A 151 22.67 3.38 -0.63
C GLY A 151 22.02 3.12 -1.99
N LYS A 152 21.99 1.87 -2.49
CA LYS A 152 21.41 1.54 -3.80
C LYS A 152 19.92 1.23 -3.72
N ILE A 153 19.22 1.35 -4.84
CA ILE A 153 17.82 0.92 -5.01
C ILE A 153 17.86 -0.49 -5.60
N VAL A 154 17.43 -1.47 -4.81
CA VAL A 154 17.54 -2.89 -5.19
C VAL A 154 16.18 -3.48 -5.51
N THR A 155 16.10 -4.22 -6.62
CA THR A 155 14.99 -5.11 -6.94
C THR A 155 15.51 -6.54 -7.07
N LEU A 156 14.99 -7.45 -6.27
CA LEU A 156 15.28 -8.88 -6.31
C LEU A 156 14.17 -9.61 -7.07
N LEU A 157 14.51 -10.18 -8.22
CA LEU A 157 13.61 -10.96 -9.06
C LEU A 157 13.91 -12.46 -8.89
N VAL A 158 13.06 -13.20 -8.19
CA VAL A 158 13.19 -14.65 -7.96
C VAL A 158 12.29 -15.40 -8.93
N LEU A 159 12.89 -16.15 -9.87
CA LEU A 159 12.17 -16.90 -10.91
C LEU A 159 12.27 -18.42 -10.70
N SER A 160 11.15 -19.09 -10.46
CA SER A 160 11.04 -20.56 -10.48
C SER A 160 10.70 -21.07 -11.89
N PRO A 161 11.06 -22.31 -12.25
CA PRO A 161 10.67 -22.92 -13.54
C PRO A 161 9.20 -23.39 -13.52
N THR A 162 8.27 -22.49 -13.20
CA THR A 162 6.84 -22.81 -13.03
C THR A 162 5.95 -21.74 -13.67
N ALA A 163 4.63 -21.94 -13.63
CA ALA A 163 3.61 -20.98 -14.06
C ALA A 163 3.03 -20.12 -12.90
N LEU A 164 3.69 -20.11 -11.74
CA LEU A 164 3.21 -19.35 -10.57
C LEU A 164 3.11 -17.85 -10.89
N PHE A 165 1.98 -17.24 -10.54
CA PHE A 165 1.81 -15.79 -10.73
C PHE A 165 2.79 -15.01 -9.87
N HIS A 166 3.27 -13.88 -10.39
CA HIS A 166 4.23 -13.07 -9.68
C HIS A 166 3.58 -12.36 -8.49
N LYS A 167 4.28 -12.36 -7.36
CA LYS A 167 3.97 -11.58 -6.16
C LYS A 167 5.06 -10.54 -5.96
N LEU A 168 4.66 -9.30 -5.77
CA LEU A 168 5.55 -8.18 -5.45
C LEU A 168 5.40 -7.83 -3.96
N THR A 169 6.52 -7.68 -3.28
CA THR A 169 6.58 -7.30 -1.86
C THR A 169 7.74 -6.33 -1.65
N PHE A 170 7.64 -5.48 -0.63
CA PHE A 170 8.77 -4.67 -0.18
C PHE A 170 9.35 -5.26 1.12
N ASP A 171 10.62 -5.64 1.09
CA ASP A 171 11.32 -6.20 2.25
C ASP A 171 11.60 -5.11 3.28
N ALA A 172 11.50 -5.44 4.57
CA ALA A 172 11.74 -4.51 5.67
C ALA A 172 13.17 -3.93 5.64
N ALA A 173 14.13 -4.64 5.02
CA ALA A 173 15.48 -4.14 4.81
C ALA A 173 15.61 -3.14 3.63
N GLY A 174 14.51 -2.72 3.00
CA GLY A 174 14.48 -1.57 2.09
C GLY A 174 14.63 -1.90 0.60
N PHE A 175 14.31 -3.12 0.16
CA PHE A 175 14.37 -3.51 -1.25
C PHE A 175 13.10 -4.22 -1.74
N TRP A 176 12.87 -4.16 -3.04
CA TRP A 176 11.73 -4.84 -3.67
C TRP A 176 12.03 -6.31 -3.93
N VAL A 177 11.04 -7.18 -3.70
CA VAL A 177 11.11 -8.61 -4.05
C VAL A 177 9.94 -8.95 -4.94
N GLN A 178 10.24 -9.37 -6.17
CA GLN A 178 9.30 -9.97 -7.10
C GLN A 178 9.60 -11.47 -7.18
N LYS A 179 8.66 -12.31 -6.74
CA LYS A 179 8.79 -13.77 -6.80
C LYS A 179 7.69 -14.34 -7.69
N GLY A 180 8.03 -15.21 -8.63
CA GLY A 180 7.06 -15.83 -9.52
C GLY A 180 7.66 -16.92 -10.38
N GLY A 181 6.81 -17.51 -11.20
CA GLY A 181 7.18 -18.52 -12.18
C GLY A 181 7.65 -17.88 -13.49
N LEU A 182 8.64 -18.49 -14.12
CA LEU A 182 9.15 -18.10 -15.43
C LEU A 182 8.03 -17.99 -16.47
N PHE A 183 7.03 -18.86 -16.39
CA PHE A 183 5.93 -18.93 -17.35
C PHE A 183 4.64 -18.29 -16.84
N GLY A 184 4.61 -17.85 -15.58
CA GLY A 184 3.43 -17.25 -14.97
C GLY A 184 3.24 -15.80 -15.41
N LYS A 185 2.00 -15.31 -15.27
CA LYS A 185 1.69 -13.91 -15.49
C LYS A 185 2.08 -13.00 -14.33
N VAL A 186 2.30 -11.73 -14.69
CA VAL A 186 2.60 -10.60 -13.80
C VAL A 186 1.42 -9.66 -13.75
N GLU A 187 0.88 -9.29 -14.90
CA GLU A 187 -0.28 -8.40 -15.01
C GLU A 187 -1.58 -9.20 -15.19
N ARG A 188 -2.72 -8.57 -14.87
CA ARG A 188 -4.02 -9.26 -14.92
C ARG A 188 -4.42 -9.67 -16.34
N SER A 189 -4.06 -8.85 -17.31
CA SER A 189 -4.33 -8.99 -18.75
C SER A 189 -3.43 -10.00 -19.47
N GLU A 190 -2.32 -10.41 -18.86
CA GLU A 190 -1.42 -11.38 -19.48
C GLU A 190 -2.04 -12.79 -19.52
N PRO A 191 -1.68 -13.62 -20.53
CA PRO A 191 -2.04 -15.03 -20.55
C PRO A 191 -1.60 -15.75 -19.28
N MET A 192 -2.38 -16.72 -18.80
CA MET A 192 -2.03 -17.47 -17.58
C MET A 192 -0.70 -18.22 -17.70
N PHE A 193 -0.28 -18.55 -18.92
CA PHE A 193 0.95 -19.26 -19.22
C PHE A 193 1.63 -18.70 -20.48
N THR A 194 2.95 -18.52 -20.43
CA THR A 194 3.76 -18.14 -21.60
C THR A 194 5.15 -18.74 -21.50
N ILE A 195 5.54 -19.53 -22.50
CA ILE A 195 6.88 -20.11 -22.57
C ILE A 195 7.87 -18.99 -22.92
N CYS A 196 8.87 -18.79 -22.07
CA CYS A 196 9.96 -17.87 -22.37
C CYS A 196 11.24 -18.24 -21.60
N SER A 197 12.38 -17.70 -22.05
CA SER A 197 13.65 -17.92 -21.36
C SER A 197 13.78 -17.02 -20.13
N ARG A 198 14.62 -17.42 -19.18
CA ARG A 198 14.90 -16.64 -17.96
C ARG A 198 15.50 -15.27 -18.28
N SER A 199 16.40 -15.20 -19.27
CA SER A 199 17.01 -13.93 -19.71
C SER A 199 15.96 -13.00 -20.30
N TYR A 200 15.06 -13.54 -21.14
CA TYR A 200 13.93 -12.78 -21.69
C TYR A 200 13.03 -12.27 -20.58
N ARG A 201 12.59 -13.13 -19.64
CA ARG A 201 11.73 -12.73 -18.52
C ARG A 201 12.41 -11.66 -17.66
N ALA A 202 13.68 -11.83 -17.30
CA ALA A 202 14.40 -10.84 -16.50
C ALA A 202 14.50 -9.47 -17.20
N ARG A 203 14.81 -9.46 -18.51
CA ARG A 203 14.84 -8.22 -19.30
C ARG A 203 13.46 -7.57 -19.35
N ARG A 204 12.41 -8.34 -19.64
CA ARG A 204 11.03 -7.85 -19.70
C ARG A 204 10.59 -7.22 -18.39
N GLU A 205 10.83 -7.89 -17.26
CA GLU A 205 10.48 -7.35 -15.95
C GLU A 205 11.31 -6.10 -15.60
N THR A 206 12.59 -6.06 -15.97
CA THR A 206 13.43 -4.87 -15.77
C THR A 206 12.90 -3.66 -16.56
N ILE A 207 12.51 -3.87 -17.81
CA ILE A 207 11.91 -2.81 -18.66
C ILE A 207 10.58 -2.35 -18.07
N ARG A 208 9.72 -3.29 -17.65
CA ARG A 208 8.40 -3.00 -17.07
C ARG A 208 8.48 -2.05 -15.87
N VAL A 209 9.43 -2.28 -14.97
CA VAL A 209 9.60 -1.45 -13.76
C VAL A 209 10.61 -0.31 -13.93
N ALA A 210 11.12 -0.08 -15.15
CA ALA A 210 12.26 0.81 -15.36
C ALA A 210 12.00 2.24 -14.91
N ARG A 211 10.83 2.79 -15.29
CA ARG A 211 10.39 4.14 -14.91
C ARG A 211 10.27 4.29 -13.40
N GLN A 212 9.63 3.31 -12.76
CA GLN A 212 9.29 3.33 -11.34
C GLN A 212 10.50 3.10 -10.43
N ARG A 213 11.48 2.32 -10.89
CA ARG A 213 12.67 1.93 -10.12
C ARG A 213 13.94 2.69 -10.53
N GLY A 214 13.88 3.50 -11.58
CA GLY A 214 15.02 4.30 -12.05
C GLY A 214 16.02 3.54 -12.93
N PHE A 215 15.62 2.44 -13.58
CA PHE A 215 16.50 1.71 -14.52
C PHE A 215 16.70 2.43 -15.85
N GLU A 216 15.84 3.41 -16.20
CA GLU A 216 15.90 4.10 -17.50
C GLU A 216 17.23 4.79 -17.76
N ARG A 217 17.90 5.31 -16.72
CA ARG A 217 19.17 6.04 -16.86
C ARG A 217 20.36 5.16 -17.29
N LYS A 218 20.30 3.84 -17.10
CA LYS A 218 21.34 2.90 -17.56
C LYS A 218 21.05 2.29 -18.93
N ASN A 219 19.82 2.42 -19.43
CA ASN A 219 19.29 1.58 -20.50
C ASN A 219 18.66 2.41 -21.63
N SER A 220 19.30 3.49 -22.07
CA SER A 220 18.85 4.27 -23.24
C SER A 220 18.76 3.44 -24.53
N LYS A 221 19.39 2.26 -24.57
CA LYS A 221 19.36 1.30 -25.69
C LYS A 221 18.28 0.21 -25.59
N LEU A 222 17.51 0.14 -24.50
CA LEU A 222 16.52 -0.94 -24.27
C LEU A 222 15.07 -0.46 -24.19
N LEU A 223 14.82 0.84 -24.25
CA LEU A 223 13.49 1.41 -24.34
C LEU A 223 13.18 1.75 -25.80
N PRO A 224 12.02 1.35 -26.36
CA PRO A 224 11.58 1.91 -27.62
C PRO A 224 11.45 3.44 -27.45
N GLN A 225 12.00 4.20 -28.40
CA GLN A 225 11.74 5.63 -28.48
C GLN A 225 10.22 5.80 -28.67
N SER A 226 9.55 6.37 -27.67
CA SER A 226 8.14 6.70 -27.78
C SER A 226 7.98 7.85 -28.77
N LEU A 227 7.21 7.62 -29.84
CA LEU A 227 6.47 8.66 -30.56
C LEU A 227 5.41 9.28 -29.63
#